data_AF-A0A949GKX4-F1
#
_entry.id   AF-A0A949GKX4-F1
#
_cell.length_a   1.000
_cell.length_b   1.000
_cell.length_c   1.000
_cell.angle_alpha   90.00
_cell.angle_beta   90.00
_cell.angle_gamma   90.00
#
_symmetry.space_group_name_H-M   'P 1'
#
loop_
_entity.id
_entity.type
_entity.pdbx_description
1 polymer ?
#
loop_
_entity_poly.entity_id
_entity_poly.type
_entity_poly.pdbx_seq_one_letter_code
_entity_poly.pdbx_strand_id
1 'polypeptide(L)'
;YFASIAGKNWNWGGKGLSFCLSLAIAAMLIAARKFAAPDFGLALRQAPGTGRAFLFGVVPFLVLLAAATAKWFGHDALPDRETIWFQATMPGLAEELSFRGVLLALFDRLFAMRFNLGGAEIGYGVFATSVIFGIGHGIALDHALALHWDIVNGLSAAAIGLFLAWLRLRTKSLVLPIVAHNAINLIFFCVPRLG
;
A
#
# COMPACT_ATOMS: atom_id res chain seq x y z
N TYR A 1 -11.55 -8.90 -5.76
CA TYR A 1 -10.89 -10.22 -5.59
C TYR A 1 -9.91 -10.44 -6.73
N PHE A 2 -8.59 -10.35 -6.49
CA PHE A 2 -7.61 -10.83 -7.46
C PHE A 2 -7.41 -12.33 -7.24
N ALA A 3 -8.07 -13.13 -8.08
CA ALA A 3 -7.92 -14.57 -8.30
C ALA A 3 -7.46 -15.44 -7.11
N SER A 4 -8.43 -16.11 -6.47
CA SER A 4 -8.27 -17.49 -5.99
C SER A 4 -9.59 -18.20 -6.23
N ILE A 5 -9.68 -18.92 -7.36
CA ILE A 5 -10.70 -19.94 -7.59
C ILE A 5 -10.27 -21.14 -6.74
N ALA A 6 -11.22 -21.66 -5.94
CA ALA A 6 -11.21 -22.93 -5.23
C ALA A 6 -9.86 -23.70 -5.14
N GLY A 7 -9.23 -23.66 -3.95
CA GLY A 7 -7.99 -24.38 -3.64
C GLY A 7 -6.84 -23.41 -3.38
N LYS A 8 -6.78 -22.87 -2.17
CA LYS A 8 -5.91 -21.77 -1.73
C LYS A 8 -4.45 -21.93 -2.20
N ASN A 9 -4.06 -21.07 -3.15
CA ASN A 9 -2.70 -20.63 -3.42
C ASN A 9 -2.80 -19.14 -3.76
N TRP A 10 -2.18 -18.28 -2.97
CA TRP A 10 -2.16 -16.84 -3.26
C TRP A 10 -1.39 -16.57 -4.57
N ASN A 11 -1.68 -15.44 -5.23
CA ASN A 11 -1.02 -15.07 -6.49
C ASN A 11 0.42 -14.55 -6.28
N TRP A 12 1.30 -15.41 -5.75
CA TRP A 12 2.73 -15.13 -5.56
C TRP A 12 3.41 -14.72 -6.86
N GLY A 13 3.16 -15.46 -7.95
CA GLY A 13 3.76 -15.20 -9.25
C GLY A 13 3.38 -13.83 -9.82
N GLY A 14 2.11 -13.44 -9.78
CA GLY A 14 1.65 -12.14 -10.24
C GLY A 14 2.16 -10.98 -9.38
N LYS A 15 2.19 -11.14 -8.05
CA LYS A 15 2.79 -10.13 -7.16
C LYS A 15 4.31 -10.01 -7.36
N GLY A 16 5.01 -11.13 -7.53
CA GLY A 16 6.43 -11.14 -7.87
C GLY A 16 6.71 -10.45 -9.21
N LEU A 17 5.93 -10.75 -10.24
CA LEU A 17 6.07 -10.12 -11.56
C LEU A 17 5.82 -8.61 -11.50
N SER A 18 4.76 -8.16 -10.82
CA SER A 18 4.48 -6.72 -10.66
C SER A 18 5.57 -5.98 -9.88
N PHE A 19 6.13 -6.62 -8.84
CA PHE A 19 7.29 -6.09 -8.12
C PHE A 19 8.51 -5.97 -9.04
N CYS A 20 8.87 -7.05 -9.75
CA CYS A 20 10.00 -7.07 -10.68
C CYS A 20 9.84 -6.05 -11.82
N LEU A 21 8.64 -5.93 -12.38
CA LEU A 21 8.35 -4.93 -13.42
C LEU A 21 8.49 -3.51 -12.88
N SER A 22 8.01 -3.25 -11.66
CA SER A 22 8.14 -1.93 -11.04
C SER A 22 9.61 -1.58 -10.75
N LEU A 23 10.41 -2.55 -10.30
CA LEU A 23 11.86 -2.39 -10.16
C LEU A 23 12.53 -2.13 -11.50
N ALA A 24 12.17 -2.87 -12.54
CA ALA A 24 12.71 -2.68 -13.88
C ALA A 24 12.39 -1.28 -14.43
N ILE A 25 11.15 -0.80 -14.26
CA ILE A 25 10.75 0.56 -14.65
C ILE A 25 11.57 1.61 -13.89
N ALA A 26 11.69 1.47 -12.56
CA ALA A 26 12.51 2.38 -11.76
C ALA A 26 13.98 2.37 -12.23
N ALA A 27 14.57 1.20 -12.45
CA ALA A 27 15.94 1.05 -12.92
C ALA A 27 16.16 1.67 -14.30
N MET A 28 15.23 1.47 -15.25
CA MET A 28 15.27 2.09 -16.57
C MET A 28 15.22 3.62 -16.48
N LEU A 29 14.34 4.17 -15.64
CA LEU A 29 14.21 5.62 -15.45
C LEU A 29 15.46 6.24 -14.78
N ILE A 30 16.12 5.50 -13.90
CA ILE A 30 17.40 5.89 -13.31
C ILE A 30 18.52 5.84 -14.34
N ALA A 31 18.61 4.75 -15.11
CA ALA A 31 19.62 4.58 -16.16
C ALA A 31 19.50 5.66 -17.25
N ALA A 32 18.27 6.05 -17.60
CA ALA A 32 17.98 7.15 -18.51
C ALA A 32 18.25 8.55 -17.91
N ARG A 33 18.78 8.62 -16.68
CA ARG A 33 19.02 9.85 -15.91
C ARG A 33 17.80 10.75 -15.78
N LYS A 34 16.61 10.16 -15.86
CA LYS A 34 15.36 10.88 -15.65
C LYS A 34 15.10 11.01 -14.18
N PHE A 35 15.34 9.98 -13.37
CA PHE A 35 15.09 9.96 -11.93
C PHE A 35 16.32 9.46 -11.16
N ALA A 36 16.32 9.64 -9.85
CA ALA A 36 17.27 9.02 -8.92
C ALA A 36 16.54 8.01 -8.01
N ALA A 37 17.28 7.06 -7.43
CA ALA A 37 16.72 6.07 -6.50
C ALA A 37 15.88 6.68 -5.34
N PRO A 38 16.29 7.81 -4.72
CA PRO A 38 15.47 8.48 -3.71
C PRO A 38 14.13 9.01 -4.20
N ASP A 39 13.99 9.32 -5.51
CA ASP A 39 12.71 9.76 -6.08
C ASP A 39 11.66 8.65 -5.99
N PHE A 40 12.08 7.39 -6.00
CA PHE A 40 11.21 6.22 -5.83
C PHE A 40 11.13 5.75 -4.37
N GLY A 41 11.76 6.45 -3.42
CA GLY A 41 11.84 6.02 -2.02
C GLY A 41 12.70 4.75 -1.83
N LEU A 42 13.57 4.42 -2.77
CA LEU A 42 14.53 3.32 -2.69
C LEU A 42 15.71 3.71 -1.79
N ALA A 43 15.41 3.84 -0.49
CA ALA A 43 16.36 4.18 0.56
C ALA A 43 16.06 3.35 1.80
N LEU A 44 17.07 2.66 2.33
CA LEU A 44 16.94 1.92 3.60
C LEU A 44 16.92 2.87 4.80
N ARG A 45 17.62 4.00 4.69
CA ARG A 45 17.69 5.02 5.74
C ARG A 45 16.39 5.83 5.77
N GLN A 46 15.82 5.98 6.96
CA GLN A 46 14.65 6.81 7.22
C GLN A 46 15.06 8.28 7.47
N ALA A 47 14.20 9.23 7.07
CA ALA A 47 14.40 10.65 7.35
C ALA A 47 14.34 10.99 8.86
N PRO A 48 14.93 12.12 9.29
CA PRO A 48 14.80 12.58 10.67
C PRO A 48 13.34 12.73 11.14
N GLY A 49 13.09 12.38 12.39
CA GLY A 49 11.76 12.43 13.00
C GLY A 49 10.79 11.32 12.58
N THR A 50 11.23 10.31 11.81
CA THR A 50 10.42 9.11 11.51
C THR A 50 9.92 8.41 12.77
N GLY A 51 10.69 8.40 13.87
CA GLY A 51 10.23 7.83 15.15
C GLY A 51 8.95 8.48 15.69
N ARG A 52 8.79 9.80 15.51
CA ARG A 52 7.55 10.50 15.89
C ARG A 52 6.40 10.16 14.94
N ALA A 53 6.66 10.08 13.63
CA ALA A 53 5.66 9.66 12.65
C ALA A 53 5.20 8.22 12.88
N PHE A 54 6.10 7.33 13.32
CA PHE A 54 5.78 5.98 13.73
C PHE A 54 4.90 5.96 14.99
N LEU A 55 5.37 6.60 16.07
CA LEU A 55 4.70 6.57 17.37
C LEU A 55 3.34 7.27 17.38
N PHE A 56 3.21 8.41 16.69
CA PHE A 56 2.00 9.23 16.71
C PHE A 56 1.16 9.13 15.43
N GLY A 57 1.67 8.46 14.39
CA GLY A 57 0.95 8.21 13.14
C GLY A 57 0.64 6.73 12.96
N VAL A 58 1.68 5.91 12.76
CA VAL A 58 1.54 4.47 12.44
C VAL A 58 0.88 3.69 13.57
N VAL A 59 1.37 3.80 14.80
CA VAL A 59 0.84 3.01 15.92
C VAL A 59 -0.64 3.32 16.19
N PRO A 60 -1.09 4.58 16.34
CA PRO A 60 -2.50 4.87 16.53
C PRO A 60 -3.36 4.43 15.34
N PHE A 61 -2.87 4.62 14.11
CA PHE A 61 -3.59 4.19 12.92
C PHE A 61 -3.82 2.66 12.92
N LEU A 62 -2.79 1.86 13.19
CA LEU A 62 -2.91 0.41 13.24
C LEU A 62 -3.79 -0.07 14.40
N VAL A 63 -3.72 0.57 15.57
CA VAL A 63 -4.57 0.23 16.72
C VAL A 63 -6.04 0.51 16.41
N LEU A 64 -6.34 1.68 15.85
CA LEU A 64 -7.71 2.04 15.47
C LEU A 64 -8.24 1.13 14.37
N LEU A 65 -7.40 0.82 13.37
CA LEU A 65 -7.76 -0.12 12.32
C LEU A 65 -8.05 -1.51 12.88
N ALA A 66 -7.17 -2.04 13.74
CA ALA A 66 -7.36 -3.34 14.37
C ALA A 66 -8.63 -3.38 15.21
N ALA A 67 -8.93 -2.34 16.01
CA ALA A 67 -10.15 -2.27 16.79
C ALA A 67 -11.42 -2.23 15.90
N ALA A 68 -11.39 -1.44 14.82
CA ALA A 68 -12.48 -1.38 13.85
C ALA A 68 -12.67 -2.72 13.13
N THR A 69 -11.59 -3.34 12.65
CA THR A 69 -11.63 -4.67 12.04
C THR A 69 -12.17 -5.71 13.01
N ALA A 70 -11.67 -5.76 14.24
CA ALA A 70 -12.15 -6.73 15.24
C ALA A 70 -13.65 -6.62 15.49
N LYS A 71 -14.19 -5.40 15.54
CA LYS A 71 -15.61 -5.16 15.78
C LYS A 71 -16.52 -5.51 14.59
N TRP A 72 -16.09 -5.18 13.36
CA TRP A 72 -16.98 -5.21 12.20
C TRP A 72 -16.65 -6.31 11.17
N PHE A 73 -15.40 -6.75 11.12
CA PHE A 73 -14.85 -7.61 10.06
C PHE A 73 -13.96 -8.75 10.57
N GLY A 74 -13.90 -8.95 11.88
CA GLY A 74 -12.98 -9.92 12.48
C GLY A 74 -13.33 -11.35 12.13
N HIS A 75 -12.34 -12.23 12.28
CA HIS A 75 -12.43 -13.64 11.92
C HIS A 75 -12.63 -14.53 13.15
N ASP A 76 -13.37 -15.63 12.98
CA ASP A 76 -13.60 -16.61 14.06
C ASP A 76 -12.47 -17.66 14.16
N ALA A 77 -11.61 -17.73 13.13
CA ALA A 77 -10.48 -18.64 13.07
C ALA A 77 -9.26 -17.96 12.46
N LEU A 78 -8.07 -18.40 12.86
CA LEU A 78 -6.81 -17.92 12.27
C LEU A 78 -6.67 -18.42 10.83
N PRO A 79 -6.08 -17.59 9.93
CA PRO A 79 -5.79 -18.01 8.57
C PRO A 79 -4.66 -19.05 8.54
N ASP A 80 -4.57 -19.78 7.42
CA ASP A 80 -3.47 -20.71 7.18
C ASP A 80 -2.11 -19.98 7.06
N ARG A 81 -1.03 -20.76 7.22
CA ARG A 81 0.34 -20.21 7.19
C ARG A 81 0.65 -19.49 5.89
N GLU A 82 0.23 -20.04 4.75
CA GLU A 82 0.48 -19.42 3.44
C GLU A 82 -0.11 -18.02 3.38
N THR A 83 -1.34 -17.86 3.87
CA THR A 83 -2.02 -16.56 3.96
C THR A 83 -1.26 -15.57 4.83
N ILE A 84 -0.77 -16.00 6.00
CA ILE A 84 0.04 -15.14 6.87
C ILE A 84 1.31 -14.69 6.14
N TRP A 85 2.05 -15.62 5.54
CA TRP A 85 3.29 -15.29 4.83
C TRP A 85 3.07 -14.38 3.63
N PHE A 86 2.03 -14.65 2.83
CA PHE A 86 1.70 -13.83 1.68
C PHE A 86 1.34 -12.40 2.11
N GLN A 87 0.40 -12.25 3.05
CA GLN A 87 -0.08 -10.95 3.51
C GLN A 87 0.98 -10.16 4.29
N ALA A 88 1.90 -10.84 4.98
CA ALA A 88 3.02 -10.22 5.69
C ALA A 88 4.14 -9.71 4.76
N THR A 89 4.12 -10.05 3.47
CA THR A 89 5.25 -9.78 2.56
C THR A 89 4.83 -9.16 1.23
N MET A 90 4.12 -9.92 0.40
CA MET A 90 4.07 -9.66 -1.04
C MET A 90 3.22 -8.46 -1.46
N PRO A 91 2.01 -8.24 -0.93
CA PRO A 91 1.22 -7.08 -1.32
C PRO A 91 1.93 -5.77 -1.02
N GLY A 92 2.47 -5.58 0.20
CA GLY A 92 3.17 -4.35 0.55
C GLY A 92 4.43 -4.12 -0.30
N LEU A 93 5.21 -5.16 -0.58
CA LEU A 93 6.38 -5.04 -1.47
C LEU A 93 5.98 -4.59 -2.88
N ALA A 94 5.03 -5.29 -3.50
CA ALA A 94 4.64 -5.02 -4.87
C ALA A 94 3.91 -3.68 -4.98
N GLU A 95 2.90 -3.45 -4.16
CA GLU A 95 2.01 -2.29 -4.28
C GLU A 95 2.69 -1.00 -3.83
N GLU A 96 3.47 -0.99 -2.76
CA GLU A 96 4.16 0.24 -2.35
C GLU A 96 5.22 0.66 -3.36
N LEU A 97 5.94 -0.28 -3.97
CA LEU A 97 6.87 0.03 -5.03
C LEU A 97 6.15 0.58 -6.28
N SER A 98 5.05 -0.05 -6.70
CA SER A 98 4.28 0.41 -7.86
C SER A 98 3.65 1.78 -7.61
N PHE A 99 2.95 1.96 -6.50
CA PHE A 99 2.12 3.14 -6.24
C PHE A 99 2.90 4.27 -5.58
N ARG A 100 3.65 4.02 -4.50
CA ARG A 100 4.35 5.06 -3.71
C ARG A 100 5.78 5.27 -4.17
N GLY A 101 6.34 4.30 -4.89
CA GLY A 101 7.59 4.42 -5.61
C GLY A 101 7.38 5.03 -6.98
N VAL A 102 7.06 4.19 -7.96
CA VAL A 102 7.07 4.54 -9.39
C VAL A 102 5.97 5.55 -9.75
N LEU A 103 4.70 5.22 -9.49
CA LEU A 103 3.58 6.04 -9.94
C LEU A 103 3.57 7.41 -9.25
N LEU A 104 3.80 7.45 -7.94
CA LEU A 104 3.89 8.71 -7.20
C LEU A 104 5.04 9.59 -7.70
N ALA A 105 6.22 9.03 -7.96
CA ALA A 105 7.35 9.80 -8.51
C ALA A 105 7.02 10.42 -9.87
N LEU A 106 6.34 9.66 -10.74
CA LEU A 106 5.90 10.16 -12.04
C LEU A 106 4.86 11.29 -11.89
N PHE A 107 3.86 11.09 -11.03
CA PHE A 107 2.78 12.07 -10.82
C PHE A 107 3.28 13.33 -10.13
N ASP A 108 4.22 13.22 -9.19
CA ASP A 108 4.83 14.39 -8.56
C ASP A 108 5.52 15.30 -9.58
N ARG A 109 6.04 14.78 -10.70
CA ARG A 109 6.56 15.66 -11.75
C ARG A 109 5.50 16.40 -12.56
N LEU A 110 4.29 15.87 -12.65
CA LEU A 110 3.21 16.45 -13.44
C LEU A 110 2.54 17.62 -12.71
N PHE A 111 2.54 17.60 -11.37
CA PHE A 111 1.88 18.62 -10.57
C PHE A 111 2.89 19.51 -9.85
N ALA A 112 2.84 20.82 -10.07
CA ALA A 112 3.75 21.77 -9.44
C ALA A 112 3.34 22.16 -8.00
N MET A 113 2.05 22.11 -7.67
CA MET A 113 1.56 22.55 -6.37
C MET A 113 1.96 21.58 -5.25
N ARG A 114 2.41 22.15 -4.13
CA ARG A 114 2.87 21.43 -2.93
C ARG A 114 2.42 22.15 -1.67
N PHE A 115 2.09 21.38 -0.64
CA PHE A 115 1.83 21.91 0.71
C PHE A 115 2.43 20.96 1.77
N ASN A 116 2.72 21.49 2.95
CA ASN A 116 3.28 20.69 4.05
C ASN A 116 2.19 20.19 4.99
N LEU A 117 2.17 18.89 5.25
CA LEU A 117 1.27 18.26 6.21
C LEU A 117 2.01 17.22 7.06
N GLY A 118 2.06 17.43 8.38
CA GLY A 118 2.69 16.47 9.31
C GLY A 118 4.18 16.20 9.06
N GLY A 119 4.89 17.15 8.44
CA GLY A 119 6.30 17.01 8.06
C GLY A 119 6.55 16.28 6.73
N ALA A 120 5.50 16.07 5.93
CA ALA A 120 5.58 15.60 4.55
C ALA A 120 5.20 16.72 3.58
N GLU A 121 5.94 16.84 2.47
CA GLU A 121 5.59 17.72 1.37
C GLU A 121 4.64 16.98 0.43
N ILE A 122 3.36 17.35 0.45
CA ILE A 122 2.28 16.68 -0.28
C ILE A 122 1.97 17.43 -1.57
N GLY A 123 1.99 16.68 -2.68
CA GLY A 123 1.51 17.11 -3.99
C GLY A 123 0.21 16.45 -4.40
N TYR A 124 -0.38 16.92 -5.51
CA TYR A 124 -1.58 16.29 -6.09
C TYR A 124 -1.36 14.83 -6.53
N GLY A 125 -0.11 14.42 -6.75
CA GLY A 125 0.24 13.02 -7.02
C GLY A 125 -0.18 12.06 -5.90
N VAL A 126 -0.16 12.51 -4.64
CA VAL A 126 -0.64 11.72 -3.50
C VAL A 126 -2.12 11.38 -3.62
N PHE A 127 -2.95 12.36 -3.96
CA PHE A 127 -4.39 12.15 -4.12
C PHE A 127 -4.70 11.28 -5.33
N ALA A 128 -4.07 11.58 -6.47
CA ALA A 128 -4.30 10.84 -7.70
C ALA A 128 -3.91 9.35 -7.56
N THR A 129 -2.72 9.06 -7.01
CA THR A 129 -2.28 7.69 -6.80
C THR A 129 -3.15 6.94 -5.79
N SER A 130 -3.65 7.63 -4.75
CA SER A 130 -4.54 7.02 -3.76
C SER A 130 -5.93 6.72 -4.32
N VAL A 131 -6.47 7.59 -5.18
CA VAL A 131 -7.72 7.32 -5.90
C VAL A 131 -7.56 6.12 -6.83
N ILE A 132 -6.48 6.04 -7.61
CA ILE A 132 -6.21 4.89 -8.49
C ILE A 132 -6.09 3.60 -7.67
N PHE A 133 -5.40 3.67 -6.53
CA PHE A 133 -5.28 2.55 -5.60
C PHE A 133 -6.65 2.09 -5.06
N GLY A 134 -7.52 3.03 -4.68
CA GLY A 134 -8.88 2.76 -4.26
C GLY A 134 -9.73 2.13 -5.35
N ILE A 135 -9.67 2.67 -6.57
CA ILE A 135 -10.38 2.10 -7.74
C ILE A 135 -9.94 0.65 -7.98
N GLY A 136 -8.64 0.37 -7.91
CA GLY A 136 -8.10 -0.99 -8.09
C GLY A 136 -8.56 -1.99 -7.02
N HIS A 137 -9.00 -1.52 -5.86
CA HIS A 137 -9.54 -2.35 -4.77
C HIS A 137 -11.08 -2.38 -4.74
N GLY A 138 -11.73 -1.33 -5.26
CA GLY A 138 -13.18 -1.23 -5.32
C GLY A 138 -13.80 -1.89 -6.55
N ILE A 139 -13.00 -2.28 -7.55
CA ILE A 139 -13.48 -2.94 -8.76
C ILE A 139 -13.09 -4.43 -8.74
N ALA A 140 -14.05 -5.30 -9.05
CA ALA A 140 -13.80 -6.71 -9.30
C ALA A 140 -14.51 -7.17 -10.59
N LEU A 141 -13.90 -8.12 -11.31
CA LEU A 141 -14.54 -8.87 -12.37
C LEU A 141 -14.80 -10.28 -11.89
N ASP A 142 -16.00 -10.80 -12.14
CA ASP A 142 -16.30 -12.21 -11.89
C ASP A 142 -15.94 -13.09 -13.10
N HIS A 143 -16.25 -14.39 -13.01
CA HIS A 143 -15.97 -15.37 -14.08
C HIS A 143 -16.76 -15.12 -15.37
N ALA A 144 -17.86 -14.36 -15.31
CA ALA A 144 -18.64 -13.96 -16.47
C ALA A 144 -18.20 -12.59 -17.03
N LEU A 145 -17.08 -12.04 -16.52
CA LEU A 145 -16.58 -10.69 -16.82
C LEU A 145 -17.59 -9.58 -16.42
N ALA A 146 -18.50 -9.87 -15.50
CA ALA A 146 -19.39 -8.84 -14.97
C ALA A 146 -18.61 -7.98 -13.95
N LEU A 147 -18.84 -6.67 -14.03
CA LEU A 147 -18.17 -5.67 -13.20
C LEU A 147 -18.92 -5.48 -11.89
N HIS A 148 -18.21 -5.71 -10.79
CA HIS A 148 -18.70 -5.51 -9.42
C HIS A 148 -17.97 -4.36 -8.76
N TRP A 149 -18.73 -3.57 -8.00
CA TRP A 149 -18.23 -2.38 -7.32
C TRP A 149 -18.41 -2.52 -5.81
N ASP A 150 -17.31 -2.52 -5.08
CA ASP A 150 -17.27 -2.41 -3.63
C ASP A 150 -16.75 -1.02 -3.26
N ILE A 151 -17.69 -0.08 -3.14
CA ILE A 151 -17.38 1.33 -2.85
C ILE A 151 -16.71 1.45 -1.48
N VAL A 152 -17.14 0.65 -0.48
CA VAL A 152 -16.60 0.71 0.88
C VAL A 152 -15.15 0.25 0.88
N ASN A 153 -14.84 -0.86 0.20
CA ASN A 153 -13.46 -1.34 0.06
C ASN A 153 -12.60 -0.34 -0.73
N GLY A 154 -13.13 0.21 -1.82
CA GLY A 154 -12.42 1.21 -2.63
C GLY A 154 -12.09 2.50 -1.87
N LEU A 155 -13.05 3.05 -1.11
CA LEU A 155 -12.82 4.22 -0.27
C LEU A 155 -11.84 3.94 0.88
N SER A 156 -11.95 2.77 1.51
CA SER A 156 -11.04 2.34 2.57
C SER A 156 -9.61 2.20 2.05
N ALA A 157 -9.44 1.56 0.89
CA ALA A 157 -8.16 1.43 0.22
C ALA A 157 -7.59 2.79 -0.20
N ALA A 158 -8.42 3.71 -0.72
CA ALA A 158 -7.95 5.07 -1.03
C ALA A 158 -7.46 5.81 0.23
N ALA A 159 -8.18 5.71 1.35
CA ALA A 159 -7.77 6.34 2.62
C ALA A 159 -6.47 5.76 3.18
N ILE A 160 -6.34 4.42 3.18
CA ILE A 160 -5.07 3.74 3.50
C ILE A 160 -3.98 4.22 2.54
N GLY A 161 -4.32 4.37 1.27
CA GLY A 161 -3.39 4.79 0.26
C GLY A 161 -2.83 6.19 0.46
N LEU A 162 -3.67 7.12 0.93
CA LEU A 162 -3.26 8.47 1.32
C LEU A 162 -2.32 8.42 2.52
N PHE A 163 -2.65 7.60 3.52
CA PHE A 163 -1.82 7.42 4.71
C PHE A 163 -0.43 6.86 4.36
N LEU A 164 -0.36 5.84 3.51
CA LEU A 164 0.92 5.23 3.08
C LEU A 164 1.74 6.18 2.20
N ALA A 165 1.10 6.99 1.35
CA ALA A 165 1.78 8.02 0.58
C ALA A 165 2.34 9.14 1.48
N TRP A 166 1.57 9.60 2.48
CA TRP A 166 2.06 10.52 3.51
C TRP A 166 3.28 9.93 4.23
N LEU A 167 3.21 8.64 4.61
CA LEU A 167 4.30 7.96 5.30
C LEU A 167 5.56 7.91 4.43
N ARG A 168 5.43 7.54 3.15
CA ARG A 168 6.54 7.53 2.18
C ARG A 168 7.20 8.90 2.10
N LEU A 169 6.41 9.97 1.98
CA LEU A 169 6.94 11.33 1.85
C LEU A 169 7.58 11.82 3.15
N ARG A 170 6.96 11.47 4.29
CA ARG A 170 7.45 11.81 5.63
C ARG A 170 8.78 11.15 5.95
N THR A 171 8.96 9.91 5.51
CA THR A 171 10.17 9.13 5.79
C THR A 171 11.21 9.15 4.68
N LYS A 172 10.84 9.59 3.48
CA LYS A 172 11.65 9.53 2.25
C LYS A 172 12.11 8.11 1.89
N SER A 173 11.36 7.10 2.34
CA SER A 173 11.70 5.68 2.20
C SER A 173 10.43 4.83 2.03
N LEU A 174 10.52 3.78 1.21
CA LEU A 174 9.45 2.78 1.08
C LEU A 174 9.42 1.76 2.21
N VAL A 175 10.48 1.62 3.01
CA VAL A 175 10.56 0.56 4.03
C VAL A 175 9.42 0.66 5.04
N LEU A 176 9.16 1.84 5.59
CA LEU A 176 8.10 2.00 6.59
C LEU A 176 6.69 1.87 5.98
N PRO A 177 6.37 2.45 4.81
CA PRO A 177 5.15 2.13 4.06
C PRO A 177 4.94 0.64 3.81
N ILE A 178 5.96 -0.10 3.38
CA ILE A 178 5.87 -1.56 3.16
C ILE A 178 5.52 -2.29 4.45
N VAL A 179 6.22 -1.97 5.55
CA VAL A 179 5.95 -2.58 6.87
C VAL A 179 4.53 -2.25 7.34
N ALA A 180 4.11 -1.00 7.22
CA ALA A 180 2.77 -0.56 7.61
C ALA A 180 1.69 -1.23 6.75
N HIS A 181 1.88 -1.33 5.44
CA HIS A 181 0.96 -2.01 4.53
C HIS A 181 0.82 -3.49 4.91
N ASN A 182 1.94 -4.20 5.09
CA ASN A 182 1.89 -5.61 5.47
C ASN A 182 1.21 -5.80 6.85
N ALA A 183 1.42 -4.88 7.80
CA ALA A 183 0.70 -4.90 9.06
C ALA A 183 -0.82 -4.66 8.90
N ILE A 184 -1.22 -3.74 8.01
CA ILE A 184 -2.62 -3.50 7.65
C ILE A 184 -3.27 -4.77 7.08
N ASN A 185 -2.58 -5.48 6.18
CA ASN A 185 -3.08 -6.73 5.65
C ASN A 185 -3.19 -7.81 6.73
N LEU A 186 -2.17 -7.96 7.58
CA LEU A 186 -2.27 -8.89 8.71
C LEU A 186 -3.44 -8.54 9.63
N ILE A 187 -3.72 -7.25 9.86
CA ILE A 187 -4.91 -6.84 10.60
C ILE A 187 -6.18 -7.35 9.92
N PHE A 188 -6.34 -7.12 8.62
CA PHE A 188 -7.54 -7.54 7.89
C PHE A 188 -7.73 -9.05 7.82
N PHE A 189 -6.67 -9.85 7.88
CA PHE A 189 -6.74 -11.30 7.74
C PHE A 189 -6.62 -12.08 9.06
N CYS A 190 -6.05 -11.48 10.12
CA CYS A 190 -5.70 -12.21 11.35
C CYS A 190 -6.40 -11.69 12.61
N VAL A 191 -7.01 -10.50 12.58
CA VAL A 191 -7.64 -9.96 13.79
C VAL A 191 -8.92 -10.74 14.13
N PRO A 192 -9.05 -11.23 15.38
CA PRO A 192 -10.22 -11.97 15.80
C PRO A 192 -11.44 -11.07 15.94
N ARG A 193 -12.64 -11.63 15.76
CA ARG A 193 -13.89 -10.92 16.01
C ARG A 193 -14.05 -10.63 17.51
N LEU A 194 -14.38 -9.39 17.85
CA LEU A 194 -14.88 -9.06 19.18
C LEU A 194 -16.37 -9.41 19.23
N GLY A 195 -16.74 -10.23 20.21
CA GLY A 195 -18.13 -10.65 20.46
C GLY A 195 -19.04 -9.50 20.87
#